data_AF-A0A2M7GMK1-F1
#
_entry.id   AF-A0A2M7GMK1-F1
#
_cell.length_a   1.000
_cell.length_b   1.000
_cell.length_c   1.000
_cell.angle_alpha   90.00
_cell.angle_beta   90.00
_cell.angle_gamma   90.00
#
_symmetry.space_group_name_H-M   'P 1'
#
loop_
_entity.id
_entity.type
_entity.pdbx_description
1 polymer ?
#
loop_
_entity_poly.entity_id
_entity_poly.type
_entity_poly.pdbx_seq_one_letter_code
_entity_poly.pdbx_strand_id
1 'polypeptide(L)'
;MAPINGLLLCRWCRSAKETPNRMVPFIMLSGAADQDYVSSARDLGATEFLAKPFSGETVYKKILEVIDFPRQFVMNQNYFGPDRRRRKEPPPDDHDRREKTEQDCTVVYSAEKMVKPKTDSDVFLFKPTNYLREKCAGGKLNPLERGELPTALIEQAEKKLERAALDFTKWAQDYLGRLSDLCTQALLEPGRRTQQFTEINQVALELRGQGGTFGYPLISTFGKMLFDSTREGCREDDAQVEIVKAHVDAMRAVLREKIAGDGGEVGKALIAALRDGIAKQEKARKAAIAEMKQQAGGG
;
A
#
# COMPACT_ATOMS: atom_id res chain seq x y z
N MET A 1 -13.13 -8.98 -15.23
CA MET A 1 -13.23 -7.95 -14.17
C MET A 1 -11.89 -7.89 -13.48
N ALA A 2 -11.29 -6.71 -13.33
CA ALA A 2 -10.10 -6.57 -12.47
C ALA A 2 -10.46 -7.00 -11.03
N PRO A 3 -9.56 -7.67 -10.30
CA PRO A 3 -9.83 -8.08 -8.92
C PRO A 3 -10.16 -6.86 -8.05
N ILE A 4 -11.14 -7.01 -7.16
CA ILE A 4 -11.53 -5.95 -6.22
C ILE A 4 -10.35 -5.70 -5.27
N ASN A 5 -9.77 -4.49 -5.34
CA ASN A 5 -8.68 -4.10 -4.45
C ASN A 5 -9.21 -3.64 -3.06
N GLY A 6 -8.30 -3.49 -2.10
CA GLY A 6 -8.67 -3.12 -0.72
C GLY A 6 -9.38 -1.77 -0.60
N LEU A 7 -9.05 -0.81 -1.47
CA LEU A 7 -9.72 0.50 -1.51
C LEU A 7 -11.17 0.39 -1.97
N LEU A 8 -11.42 -0.38 -3.02
CA LEU A 8 -12.77 -0.64 -3.53
C LEU A 8 -13.62 -1.40 -2.51
N LEU A 9 -13.04 -2.39 -1.82
CA LEU A 9 -13.71 -3.09 -0.73
C LEU A 9 -14.09 -2.14 0.41
N CYS A 10 -13.16 -1.27 0.83
CA CYS A 10 -13.42 -0.27 1.87
C CYS A 10 -14.56 0.66 1.45
N ARG A 11 -14.51 1.20 0.24
CA ARG A 11 -15.57 2.05 -0.33
C ARG A 11 -16.92 1.34 -0.34
N TRP A 12 -16.95 0.08 -0.77
CA TRP A 12 -18.15 -0.73 -0.80
C TRP A 12 -18.73 -0.89 0.61
N CYS A 13 -17.92 -1.28 1.60
CA CYS A 13 -18.37 -1.38 2.99
C CYS A 13 -18.89 -0.06 3.57
N ARG A 14 -18.38 1.09 3.14
CA ARG A 14 -18.86 2.41 3.62
C ARG A 14 -20.14 2.88 2.95
N SER A 15 -20.44 2.45 1.72
CA SER A 15 -21.48 3.08 0.88
C SER A 15 -22.58 2.14 0.38
N ALA A 16 -22.33 0.84 0.30
CA ALA A 16 -23.29 -0.14 -0.19
C ALA A 16 -24.52 -0.21 0.73
N LYS A 17 -25.71 -0.46 0.18
CA LYS A 17 -26.95 -0.63 0.97
C LYS A 17 -27.00 -2.00 1.65
N GLU A 18 -26.32 -2.96 1.04
CA GLU A 18 -26.27 -4.37 1.41
C GLU A 18 -25.29 -4.63 2.56
N THR A 19 -24.45 -3.65 2.92
CA THR A 19 -23.46 -3.85 3.97
C THR A 19 -24.14 -3.86 5.36
N PRO A 20 -23.93 -4.91 6.17
CA PRO A 20 -24.59 -5.04 7.46
C PRO A 20 -24.06 -4.04 8.49
N ASN A 21 -22.80 -3.62 8.37
CA ASN A 21 -22.18 -2.69 9.30
C ASN A 21 -21.22 -1.74 8.57
N ARG A 22 -21.71 -0.54 8.26
CA ARG A 22 -20.91 0.53 7.64
C ARG A 22 -19.84 1.10 8.56
N MET A 23 -19.89 0.86 9.87
CA MET A 23 -18.94 1.38 10.85
C MET A 23 -17.86 0.38 11.24
N VAL A 24 -17.82 -0.80 10.61
CA VAL A 24 -16.77 -1.80 10.87
C VAL A 24 -15.37 -1.18 10.70
N PRO A 25 -14.43 -1.38 11.65
CA PRO A 25 -13.09 -0.87 11.48
C PRO A 25 -12.34 -1.52 10.31
N PHE A 26 -11.63 -0.71 9.54
CA PHE A 26 -10.79 -1.16 8.42
C PHE A 26 -9.33 -0.78 8.68
N ILE A 27 -8.45 -1.76 8.87
CA ILE A 27 -7.00 -1.55 8.95
C ILE A 27 -6.40 -1.90 7.58
N MET A 28 -5.94 -0.90 6.83
CA MET A 28 -5.32 -1.09 5.52
C MET A 28 -3.86 -1.49 5.69
N LEU A 29 -3.44 -2.60 5.07
CA LEU A 29 -2.06 -3.07 5.04
C LEU A 29 -1.54 -2.96 3.61
N SER A 30 -0.50 -2.16 3.37
CA SER A 30 -0.01 -1.94 2.00
C SER A 30 1.51 -1.85 1.91
N GLY A 31 2.08 -2.47 0.87
CA GLY A 31 3.46 -2.23 0.43
C GLY A 31 3.63 -0.93 -0.38
N ALA A 32 2.55 -0.46 -1.00
CA ALA A 32 2.46 0.86 -1.61
C ALA A 32 1.86 1.84 -0.61
N ALA A 33 2.73 2.45 0.20
CA ALA A 33 2.38 3.46 1.20
C ALA A 33 2.89 4.85 0.80
N ASP A 34 2.71 5.23 -0.47
CA ASP A 34 2.91 6.61 -0.86
C ASP A 34 1.78 7.51 -0.32
N GLN A 35 2.03 8.82 -0.29
CA GLN A 35 1.11 9.79 0.29
C GLN A 35 -0.26 9.76 -0.38
N ASP A 36 -0.31 9.54 -1.70
CA ASP A 36 -1.55 9.48 -2.47
C ASP A 36 -2.38 8.26 -2.12
N TYR A 37 -1.76 7.08 -1.98
CA TYR A 37 -2.47 5.86 -1.60
C TYR A 37 -2.96 5.91 -0.15
N VAL A 38 -2.15 6.46 0.78
CA VAL A 38 -2.56 6.67 2.17
C VAL A 38 -3.73 7.66 2.25
N SER A 39 -3.66 8.76 1.49
CA SER A 39 -4.72 9.77 1.44
C SER A 39 -6.00 9.19 0.85
N SER A 40 -5.89 8.41 -0.23
CA SER A 40 -7.02 7.71 -0.86
C SER A 40 -7.66 6.71 0.09
N ALA A 41 -6.87 5.90 0.81
CA ALA A 41 -7.39 4.97 1.81
C ALA A 41 -8.16 5.70 2.92
N ARG A 42 -7.61 6.79 3.44
CA ARG A 42 -8.26 7.63 4.46
C ARG A 42 -9.55 8.25 3.95
N ASP A 43 -9.53 8.79 2.73
CA ASP A 43 -10.64 9.51 2.13
C ASP A 43 -11.78 8.58 1.69
N LEU A 44 -11.48 7.29 1.48
CA LEU A 44 -12.47 6.23 1.31
C LEU A 44 -12.98 5.63 2.63
N GLY A 45 -12.45 6.08 3.77
CA GLY A 45 -12.95 5.72 5.10
C GLY A 45 -12.21 4.58 5.78
N ALA A 46 -10.94 4.35 5.49
CA ALA A 46 -10.11 3.44 6.27
C ALA A 46 -9.95 3.93 7.73
N THR A 47 -10.03 3.00 8.69
CA THR A 47 -9.87 3.29 10.12
C THR A 47 -8.42 3.36 10.53
N GLU A 48 -7.57 2.49 10.03
CA GLU A 48 -6.13 2.59 10.26
C GLU A 48 -5.37 2.23 8.99
N PHE A 49 -4.11 2.64 8.93
CA PHE A 49 -3.22 2.29 7.83
C PHE A 49 -1.90 1.83 8.43
N LEU A 50 -1.37 0.74 7.91
CA LEU A 50 -0.07 0.19 8.26
C LEU A 50 0.71 -0.10 6.97
N ALA A 51 1.82 0.61 6.81
CA ALA A 51 2.75 0.37 5.72
C ALA A 51 3.55 -0.89 6.00
N LYS A 52 3.84 -1.67 4.95
CA LYS A 52 4.86 -2.72 5.02
C LYS A 52 6.25 -2.07 4.86
N PRO A 53 7.30 -2.56 5.55
CA PRO A 53 7.30 -3.73 6.45
C PRO A 53 6.66 -3.44 7.81
N PHE A 54 6.08 -4.48 8.43
CA PHE A 54 5.49 -4.41 9.76
C PHE A 54 6.02 -5.56 10.64
N SER A 55 6.00 -5.35 11.96
CA SER A 55 6.17 -6.39 12.98
C SER A 55 4.82 -6.80 13.58
N GLY A 56 4.76 -7.97 14.22
CA GLY A 56 3.62 -8.40 15.03
C GLY A 56 3.24 -7.35 16.09
N GLU A 57 4.24 -6.69 16.70
CA GLU A 57 4.01 -5.58 17.62
C GLU A 57 3.28 -4.41 16.95
N THR A 58 3.73 -3.96 15.77
CA THR A 58 3.09 -2.84 15.06
C THR A 58 1.66 -3.15 14.60
N VAL A 59 1.38 -4.40 14.19
CA VAL A 59 0.02 -4.85 13.85
C VAL A 59 -0.86 -4.84 15.10
N TYR A 60 -0.37 -5.41 16.20
CA TYR A 60 -1.12 -5.45 17.45
C TYR A 60 -1.42 -4.04 17.98
N LYS A 61 -0.45 -3.14 17.92
CA LYS A 61 -0.63 -1.73 18.28
C LYS A 61 -1.74 -1.07 17.46
N LYS A 62 -1.85 -1.36 16.16
CA LYS A 62 -2.94 -0.85 15.31
C LYS A 62 -4.30 -1.41 15.70
N ILE A 63 -4.36 -2.68 16.12
CA ILE A 63 -5.59 -3.29 16.65
C ILE A 63 -5.98 -2.60 17.97
N LEU A 64 -5.03 -2.40 18.89
CA LEU A 64 -5.27 -1.66 20.13
C LEU A 64 -5.74 -0.24 19.88
N GLU A 65 -5.13 0.49 18.95
CA GLU A 65 -5.55 1.87 18.60
C GLU A 65 -7.02 1.92 18.18
N VAL A 66 -7.49 0.95 17.41
CA VAL A 66 -8.91 0.83 17.00
C VAL A 66 -9.83 0.54 18.19
N ILE A 67 -9.37 -0.26 19.15
CA ILE A 67 -10.16 -0.70 20.32
C ILE A 67 -10.16 0.37 21.41
N ASP A 68 -9.01 0.93 21.78
CA ASP A 68 -8.89 1.84 22.91
C ASP A 68 -9.26 3.28 22.55
N PHE A 69 -9.07 3.66 21.27
CA PHE A 69 -9.32 5.02 20.78
C PHE A 69 -10.25 5.01 19.55
N PRO A 70 -11.48 4.47 19.65
CA PRO A 70 -12.41 4.45 18.54
C PRO A 70 -12.75 5.88 18.11
N ARG A 71 -12.58 6.17 16.83
CA ARG A 71 -12.92 7.47 16.25
C ARG A 71 -14.41 7.56 15.98
N GLN A 72 -14.98 8.75 16.16
CA GLN A 72 -16.33 9.04 15.67
C GLN A 72 -16.37 8.93 14.16
N PHE A 73 -17.54 8.62 13.62
CA PHE A 73 -17.79 8.59 12.18
C PHE A 73 -18.42 9.90 11.75
N VAL A 74 -18.05 10.39 10.57
CA VAL A 74 -18.56 11.63 9.99
C VAL A 74 -19.29 11.27 8.72
N MET A 75 -20.50 11.82 8.55
CA MET A 75 -21.26 11.74 7.31
C MET A 75 -21.54 13.13 6.77
N ASN A 76 -21.24 13.32 5.50
CA ASN A 76 -21.73 14.41 4.67
C ASN A 76 -22.22 13.83 3.33
N GLN A 77 -22.51 14.67 2.32
CA GLN A 77 -22.95 14.19 1.00
C GLN A 77 -21.96 13.24 0.31
N ASN A 78 -20.67 13.55 0.44
CA ASN A 78 -19.59 12.99 -0.36
C ASN A 78 -18.72 11.99 0.42
N TYR A 79 -18.91 11.87 1.73
CA TYR A 79 -18.08 11.08 2.61
C TYR A 79 -18.89 10.44 3.73
N PHE A 80 -18.60 9.17 3.96
CA PHE A 80 -18.97 8.46 5.17
C PHE A 80 -17.76 7.65 5.66
N GLY A 81 -17.30 7.93 6.87
CA GLY A 81 -16.16 7.20 7.45
C GLY A 81 -15.65 7.80 8.76
N PRO A 82 -14.59 7.21 9.35
CA PRO A 82 -13.99 7.71 10.58
C PRO A 82 -13.47 9.13 10.42
N ASP A 83 -13.61 9.96 11.45
CA ASP A 83 -13.07 11.32 11.48
C ASP A 83 -11.59 11.32 11.09
N ARG A 84 -11.26 11.98 9.97
CA ARG A 84 -9.91 11.98 9.39
C ARG A 84 -8.88 12.65 10.30
N ARG A 85 -9.31 13.45 11.28
CA ARG A 85 -8.46 14.08 12.28
C ARG A 85 -8.14 13.11 13.41
N ARG A 86 -6.84 12.78 13.56
CA ARG A 86 -6.36 11.87 14.60
C ARG A 86 -6.00 12.58 15.91
N ARG A 87 -5.56 13.84 15.81
CA ARG A 87 -5.11 14.63 16.96
C ARG A 87 -5.86 15.95 17.00
N LYS A 88 -6.16 16.44 18.20
CA LYS A 88 -6.72 17.79 18.42
C LYS A 88 -5.62 18.86 18.41
N GLU A 89 -4.70 18.78 17.45
CA GLU A 89 -3.65 19.79 17.23
C GLU A 89 -4.22 20.95 16.41
N PRO A 90 -3.84 22.22 16.68
CA PRO A 90 -4.30 23.37 15.90
C PRO A 90 -3.93 23.23 14.41
N PRO A 91 -4.69 23.88 13.51
CA PRO A 91 -4.41 23.82 12.07
C PRO A 91 -3.00 24.35 11.75
N PRO A 92 -2.28 23.75 10.77
CA PRO A 92 -0.89 24.12 10.48
C PRO A 92 -0.64 25.59 10.12
N ASP A 93 -1.60 26.22 9.44
CA ASP A 93 -1.46 27.58 8.88
C ASP A 93 -2.33 28.62 9.63
N ASP A 94 -2.70 28.34 10.89
CA ASP A 94 -3.62 29.14 11.75
C ASP A 94 -5.04 29.35 11.17
N HIS A 95 -5.26 28.92 9.92
CA HIS A 95 -6.54 28.92 9.24
C HIS A 95 -7.19 27.54 9.33
N ASP A 96 -8.26 27.47 10.11
CA ASP A 96 -9.10 26.28 10.16
C ASP A 96 -9.95 26.19 8.89
N ARG A 97 -9.73 25.15 8.09
CA ARG A 97 -10.53 24.88 6.88
C ARG A 97 -11.94 24.34 7.22
N ARG A 98 -12.26 24.13 8.49
CA ARG A 98 -13.59 23.68 8.93
C ARG A 98 -14.50 24.90 9.06
N GLU A 99 -15.58 24.90 8.29
CA GLU A 99 -16.64 25.90 8.42
C GLU A 99 -17.57 25.61 9.62
N LYS A 100 -17.68 24.34 10.02
CA LYS A 100 -18.58 23.88 11.09
C LYS A 100 -17.80 23.25 12.25
N THR A 101 -18.23 23.57 13.47
CA THR A 101 -17.75 22.97 14.71
C THR A 101 -18.62 21.78 15.12
N GLU A 102 -18.24 21.05 16.18
CA GLU A 102 -19.08 19.95 16.69
C GLU A 102 -20.47 20.43 17.13
N GLN A 103 -20.60 21.70 17.54
CA GLN A 103 -21.87 22.29 17.97
C GLN A 103 -22.84 22.49 16.80
N ASP A 104 -22.31 22.66 15.58
CA ASP A 104 -23.10 22.86 14.36
C ASP A 104 -23.50 21.53 13.69
N CYS A 105 -23.07 20.41 14.26
CA CYS A 105 -23.28 19.07 13.70
C CYS A 105 -24.38 18.31 14.44
N THR A 106 -25.12 17.48 13.72
CA THR A 106 -26.09 16.58 14.37
C THR A 106 -25.37 15.34 14.90
N VAL A 107 -25.41 15.12 16.21
CA VAL A 107 -24.83 13.91 16.82
C VAL A 107 -25.85 12.77 16.80
N VAL A 108 -25.47 11.63 16.22
CA VAL A 108 -26.29 10.43 16.08
C VAL A 108 -25.65 9.29 16.86
N TYR A 109 -26.44 8.65 17.72
CA TYR A 109 -25.97 7.55 18.57
C TYR A 109 -26.37 6.16 18.04
N SER A 110 -27.26 6.08 17.05
CA SER A 110 -27.69 4.83 16.42
C SER A 110 -27.16 4.69 14.99
N ALA A 111 -26.53 3.56 14.70
CA ALA A 111 -26.04 3.22 13.36
C ALA A 111 -27.15 2.70 12.42
N GLU A 112 -28.34 2.37 12.94
CA GLU A 112 -29.40 1.66 12.20
C GLU A 112 -30.16 2.56 11.21
N LYS A 113 -30.16 3.87 11.42
CA LYS A 113 -30.86 4.84 10.56
C LYS A 113 -29.88 5.83 9.92
N MET A 114 -29.05 5.33 9.00
CA MET A 114 -28.20 6.19 8.17
C MET A 114 -28.99 6.81 7.02
N VAL A 115 -29.55 8.00 7.25
CA VAL A 115 -30.13 8.84 6.19
C VAL A 115 -29.07 9.84 5.75
N LYS A 116 -28.75 9.88 4.45
CA LYS A 116 -27.83 10.90 3.92
C LYS A 116 -28.35 12.31 4.25
N PRO A 117 -27.46 13.27 4.54
CA PRO A 117 -27.91 14.63 4.81
C PRO A 117 -28.69 15.20 3.61
N LYS A 118 -29.59 16.15 3.85
CA LYS A 118 -30.43 16.72 2.78
C LYS A 118 -29.77 17.91 2.12
N THR A 119 -29.03 18.72 2.89
CA THR A 119 -28.26 19.84 2.36
C THR A 119 -26.77 19.50 2.34
N ASP A 120 -26.00 20.21 1.51
CA ASP A 120 -24.55 20.02 1.41
C ASP A 120 -23.82 20.45 2.69
N SER A 121 -24.42 21.37 3.45
CA SER A 121 -23.83 21.88 4.70
C SER A 121 -24.02 20.92 5.87
N ASP A 122 -24.98 20.00 5.81
CA ASP A 122 -25.32 19.14 6.94
C ASP A 122 -24.23 18.10 7.19
N VAL A 123 -23.77 18.04 8.44
CA VAL A 123 -22.76 17.08 8.90
C VAL A 123 -23.32 16.30 10.07
N PHE A 124 -23.31 14.97 9.96
CA PHE A 124 -23.73 14.07 11.04
C PHE A 124 -22.51 13.40 11.68
N LEU A 125 -22.44 13.43 13.00
CA LEU A 125 -21.39 12.81 13.81
C LEU A 125 -21.95 11.57 14.50
N PHE A 126 -21.42 10.41 14.15
CA PHE A 126 -21.83 9.14 14.74
C PHE A 126 -20.82 8.72 15.81
N LYS A 127 -21.31 8.45 17.03
CA LYS A 127 -20.50 7.97 18.16
C LYS A 127 -20.97 6.55 18.56
N PRO A 128 -20.62 5.51 17.77
CA PRO A 128 -21.12 4.17 18.00
C PRO A 128 -20.54 3.54 19.28
N THR A 129 -21.29 2.61 19.85
CA THR A 129 -20.81 1.76 20.94
C THR A 129 -19.59 0.96 20.49
N ASN A 130 -18.60 0.85 21.38
CA ASN A 130 -17.36 0.12 21.10
C ASN A 130 -17.53 -1.39 21.32
N TYR A 131 -18.19 -2.06 20.37
CA TYR A 131 -18.43 -3.50 20.41
C TYR A 131 -17.14 -4.34 20.44
N LEU A 132 -16.03 -3.83 19.89
CA LEU A 132 -14.76 -4.55 19.93
C LEU A 132 -14.23 -4.63 21.36
N ARG A 133 -14.32 -3.53 22.12
CA ARG A 133 -13.92 -3.53 23.52
C ARG A 133 -14.79 -4.46 24.38
N GLU A 134 -16.10 -4.48 24.15
CA GLU A 134 -17.01 -5.42 24.82
C GLU A 134 -16.59 -6.88 24.59
N LYS A 135 -16.22 -7.21 23.34
CA LYS A 135 -15.73 -8.55 22.97
C LYS A 135 -14.38 -8.89 23.57
N CYS A 136 -13.44 -7.95 23.62
CA CYS A 136 -12.10 -8.17 24.13
C CYS A 136 -12.04 -8.24 25.67
N ALA A 137 -12.88 -7.48 26.37
CA ALA A 137 -12.90 -7.41 27.84
C ALA A 137 -13.80 -8.48 28.51
N GLY A 138 -14.35 -9.43 27.75
CA GLY A 138 -15.22 -10.49 28.29
C GLY A 138 -16.46 -9.97 29.03
N GLY A 139 -16.96 -8.78 28.66
CA GLY A 139 -18.15 -8.16 29.27
C GLY A 139 -17.94 -7.50 30.64
N LYS A 140 -16.73 -7.47 31.21
CA LYS A 140 -16.44 -6.77 32.48
C LYS A 140 -15.80 -5.41 32.18
N LEU A 141 -16.62 -4.35 32.13
CA LEU A 141 -16.15 -3.00 31.76
C LEU A 141 -15.55 -2.24 32.94
N ASN A 142 -14.25 -1.97 32.91
CA ASN A 142 -13.73 -0.69 33.38
C ASN A 142 -13.43 0.19 32.14
N PRO A 143 -14.17 1.31 31.92
CA PRO A 143 -13.97 2.19 30.76
C PRO A 143 -12.57 2.80 30.64
N LEU A 144 -11.74 2.70 31.67
CA LEU A 144 -10.36 3.23 31.68
C LEU A 144 -9.29 2.17 31.46
N GLU A 145 -9.64 0.89 31.52
CA GLU A 145 -8.68 -0.23 31.39
C GLU A 145 -8.34 -0.48 29.91
N ARG A 146 -7.07 -0.33 29.56
CA ARG A 146 -6.57 -0.44 28.18
C ARG A 146 -6.13 -1.86 27.89
N GLY A 147 -6.18 -2.24 26.61
CA GLY A 147 -5.62 -3.53 26.20
C GLY A 147 -4.11 -3.56 26.40
N GLU A 148 -3.60 -4.61 27.04
CA GLU A 148 -2.16 -4.84 27.16
C GLU A 148 -1.63 -5.58 25.93
N LEU A 149 -0.35 -5.36 25.61
CA LEU A 149 0.36 -6.11 24.59
C LEU A 149 0.64 -7.53 25.11
N PRO A 150 0.07 -8.60 24.52
CA PRO A 150 0.30 -9.97 24.96
C PRO A 150 1.66 -10.42 24.43
N THR A 151 2.73 -10.08 25.15
CA THR A 151 4.13 -10.32 24.74
C THR A 151 4.36 -11.74 24.27
N ALA A 152 3.84 -12.75 24.98
CA ALA A 152 3.98 -14.15 24.60
C ALA A 152 3.34 -14.50 23.24
N LEU A 153 2.18 -13.90 22.90
CA LEU A 153 1.54 -14.11 21.60
C LEU A 153 2.28 -13.38 20.48
N ILE A 154 2.80 -12.18 20.76
CA ILE A 154 3.63 -11.43 19.82
C ILE A 154 4.90 -12.21 19.51
N GLU A 155 5.61 -12.70 20.52
CA GLU A 155 6.80 -13.54 20.34
C GLU A 155 6.51 -14.81 19.53
N GLN A 156 5.36 -15.46 19.77
CA GLN A 156 4.94 -16.61 18.96
C GLN A 156 4.64 -16.22 17.50
N ALA A 157 4.04 -15.05 17.27
CA ALA A 157 3.78 -14.55 15.92
C ALA A 157 5.09 -14.21 15.19
N GLU A 158 6.03 -13.53 15.85
CA GLU A 158 7.36 -13.21 15.30
C GLU A 158 8.13 -14.48 14.96
N LYS A 159 8.18 -15.47 15.86
CA LYS A 159 8.83 -16.77 15.59
C LYS A 159 8.23 -17.49 14.39
N LYS A 160 6.92 -17.38 14.16
CA LYS A 160 6.28 -17.95 12.95
C LYS A 160 6.69 -17.19 11.69
N LEU A 161 6.82 -15.87 11.78
CA LEU A 161 7.22 -15.00 10.69
C LEU A 161 8.69 -15.22 10.31
N GLU A 162 9.59 -15.38 11.30
CA GLU A 162 10.98 -15.78 11.10
C GLU A 162 11.10 -17.14 10.41
N ARG A 163 10.32 -18.14 10.83
CA ARG A 163 10.30 -19.45 10.16
C ARG A 163 9.84 -19.33 8.71
N ALA A 164 8.82 -18.53 8.43
CA ALA A 164 8.37 -18.26 7.06
C ALA A 164 9.44 -17.50 6.24
N ALA A 165 10.25 -16.66 6.88
CA ALA A 165 11.35 -15.96 6.23
C ALA A 165 12.45 -16.92 5.74
N LEU A 166 12.60 -18.11 6.34
CA LEU A 166 13.51 -19.15 5.83
C LEU A 166 13.10 -19.62 4.41
N ASP A 167 11.79 -19.62 4.13
CA ASP A 167 11.24 -19.96 2.81
C ASP A 167 11.15 -18.76 1.86
N PHE A 168 11.46 -17.54 2.33
CA PHE A 168 11.40 -16.32 1.51
C PHE A 168 12.27 -16.41 0.26
N THR A 169 13.46 -17.01 0.37
CA THR A 169 14.37 -17.11 -0.78
C THR A 169 13.73 -17.87 -1.94
N LYS A 170 12.97 -18.93 -1.63
CA LYS A 170 12.24 -19.71 -2.63
C LYS A 170 11.10 -18.89 -3.24
N TRP A 171 10.29 -18.26 -2.39
CA TRP A 171 9.23 -17.35 -2.82
C TRP A 171 9.76 -16.24 -3.75
N ALA A 172 10.86 -15.58 -3.36
CA ALA A 172 11.43 -14.49 -4.14
C ALA A 172 12.00 -14.99 -5.48
N GLN A 173 12.60 -16.18 -5.49
CA GLN A 173 13.03 -16.83 -6.73
C GLN A 173 11.84 -17.12 -7.66
N ASP A 174 10.70 -17.59 -7.15
CA ASP A 174 9.51 -17.86 -7.96
C ASP A 174 8.98 -16.56 -8.62
N TYR A 175 8.93 -15.45 -7.89
CA TYR A 175 8.54 -14.15 -8.46
C TYR A 175 9.54 -13.63 -9.50
N LEU A 176 10.85 -13.76 -9.26
CA LEU A 176 11.87 -13.36 -10.24
C LEU A 176 11.88 -14.26 -11.48
N GLY A 177 11.55 -15.55 -11.31
CA GLY A 177 11.27 -16.48 -12.39
C GLY A 177 10.11 -16.00 -13.25
N ARG A 178 8.96 -15.72 -12.62
CA ARG A 178 7.78 -15.18 -13.31
C ARG A 178 8.08 -13.87 -14.04
N LEU A 179 8.82 -12.94 -13.42
CA LEU A 179 9.22 -11.70 -14.09
C LEU A 179 10.07 -11.96 -15.34
N SER A 180 10.96 -12.95 -15.29
CA SER A 180 11.80 -13.31 -16.44
C SER A 180 11.00 -13.93 -17.58
N ASP A 181 10.02 -14.76 -17.25
CA ASP A 181 9.12 -15.34 -18.23
C ASP A 181 8.28 -14.25 -18.90
N LEU A 182 7.73 -13.31 -18.12
CA LEU A 182 7.02 -12.15 -18.64
C LEU A 182 7.90 -11.26 -19.53
N CYS A 183 9.16 -11.03 -19.15
CA CYS A 183 10.11 -10.30 -20.00
C CYS A 183 10.38 -11.03 -21.32
N THR A 184 10.53 -12.35 -21.27
CA THR A 184 10.77 -13.18 -22.46
C THR A 184 9.56 -13.13 -23.39
N GLN A 185 8.35 -13.29 -22.84
CA GLN A 185 7.11 -13.16 -23.59
C GLN A 185 6.93 -11.76 -24.19
N ALA A 186 7.35 -10.70 -23.49
CA ALA A 186 7.30 -9.33 -24.00
C ALA A 186 8.24 -9.06 -25.18
N LEU A 187 9.35 -9.79 -25.27
CA LEU A 187 10.22 -9.74 -26.45
C LEU A 187 9.65 -10.54 -27.61
N LEU A 188 9.06 -11.71 -27.35
CA LEU A 188 8.51 -12.60 -28.38
C LEU A 188 7.18 -12.10 -28.95
N GLU A 189 6.36 -11.44 -28.14
CA GLU A 189 5.00 -11.01 -28.52
C GLU A 189 4.81 -9.49 -28.31
N PRO A 190 5.36 -8.62 -29.18
CA PRO A 190 5.23 -7.16 -29.02
C PRO A 190 3.77 -6.67 -28.94
N GLY A 191 2.84 -7.36 -29.60
CA GLY A 191 1.42 -7.01 -29.60
C GLY A 191 0.68 -7.24 -28.28
N ARG A 192 1.31 -7.87 -27.27
CA ARG A 192 0.72 -8.13 -25.94
C ARG A 192 1.44 -7.40 -24.80
N ARG A 193 2.33 -6.47 -25.13
CA ARG A 193 3.16 -5.77 -24.13
C ARG A 193 2.35 -5.06 -23.07
N THR A 194 1.28 -4.35 -23.42
CA THR A 194 0.41 -3.70 -22.42
C THR A 194 -0.04 -4.64 -21.32
N GLN A 195 -0.47 -5.86 -21.69
CA GLN A 195 -0.89 -6.88 -20.72
C GLN A 195 0.31 -7.37 -19.89
N GLN A 196 1.43 -7.67 -20.52
CA GLN A 196 2.62 -8.18 -19.85
C GLN A 196 3.23 -7.15 -18.89
N PHE A 197 3.30 -5.88 -19.27
CA PHE A 197 3.74 -4.79 -18.41
C PHE A 197 2.80 -4.57 -17.23
N THR A 198 1.49 -4.74 -17.43
CA THR A 198 0.53 -4.73 -16.32
C THR A 198 0.81 -5.86 -15.32
N GLU A 199 1.10 -7.07 -15.80
CA GLU A 199 1.46 -8.20 -14.93
C GLU A 199 2.81 -8.00 -14.23
N ILE A 200 3.82 -7.48 -14.95
CA ILE A 200 5.12 -7.10 -14.38
C ILE A 200 4.91 -6.09 -13.24
N ASN A 201 4.07 -5.09 -13.46
CA ASN A 201 3.77 -4.07 -12.46
C ASN A 201 3.13 -4.67 -11.20
N GLN A 202 2.19 -5.60 -11.35
CA GLN A 202 1.57 -6.31 -10.22
C GLN A 202 2.59 -7.14 -9.44
N VAL A 203 3.49 -7.86 -10.13
CA VAL A 203 4.56 -8.61 -9.47
C VAL A 203 5.52 -7.67 -8.73
N ALA A 204 5.88 -6.54 -9.34
CA ALA A 204 6.73 -5.53 -8.72
C ALA A 204 6.10 -4.94 -7.44
N LEU A 205 4.78 -4.76 -7.41
CA LEU A 205 4.03 -4.33 -6.22
C LEU A 205 4.13 -5.35 -5.08
N GLU A 206 4.03 -6.64 -5.39
CA GLU A 206 4.19 -7.71 -4.38
C GLU A 206 5.62 -7.76 -3.83
N LEU A 207 6.63 -7.72 -4.70
CA LEU A 207 8.05 -7.69 -4.31
C LEU A 207 8.36 -6.47 -3.44
N ARG A 208 7.81 -5.31 -3.81
CA ARG A 208 7.87 -4.07 -3.01
C ARG A 208 7.31 -4.26 -1.60
N GLY A 209 6.16 -4.93 -1.49
CA GLY A 209 5.45 -5.05 -0.21
C GLY A 209 5.98 -6.15 0.70
N GLN A 210 6.59 -7.19 0.14
CA GLN A 210 6.97 -8.37 0.92
C GLN A 210 8.44 -8.39 1.31
N GLY A 211 9.35 -7.82 0.49
CA GLY A 211 10.80 -7.92 0.74
C GLY A 211 11.24 -7.44 2.13
N GLY A 212 10.77 -6.27 2.57
CA GLY A 212 11.17 -5.69 3.86
C GLY A 212 10.62 -6.50 5.04
N THR A 213 9.43 -7.06 4.90
CA THR A 213 8.77 -7.87 5.95
C THR A 213 9.58 -9.12 6.26
N PHE A 214 10.30 -9.65 5.28
CA PHE A 214 11.14 -10.84 5.42
C PHE A 214 12.65 -10.51 5.57
N GLY A 215 13.01 -9.25 5.85
CA GLY A 215 14.40 -8.87 6.12
C GLY A 215 15.24 -8.53 4.89
N TYR A 216 14.62 -8.35 3.72
CA TYR A 216 15.27 -7.91 2.46
C TYR A 216 14.77 -6.54 1.96
N PRO A 217 15.07 -5.43 2.67
CA PRO A 217 14.76 -4.06 2.24
C PRO A 217 15.20 -3.70 0.82
N LEU A 218 16.32 -4.24 0.34
CA LEU A 218 16.81 -4.00 -1.03
C LEU A 218 15.84 -4.54 -2.09
N ILE A 219 15.24 -5.71 -1.87
CA ILE A 219 14.20 -6.26 -2.77
C ILE A 219 12.98 -5.33 -2.80
N SER A 220 12.62 -4.73 -1.66
CA SER A 220 11.52 -3.76 -1.64
C SER A 220 11.84 -2.49 -2.43
N THR A 221 13.10 -2.04 -2.32
CA THR A 221 13.59 -0.86 -3.04
C THR A 221 13.60 -1.11 -4.55
N PHE A 222 14.15 -2.24 -5.00
CA PHE A 222 14.14 -2.61 -6.41
C PHE A 222 12.73 -2.88 -6.93
N GLY A 223 11.86 -3.51 -6.13
CA GLY A 223 10.44 -3.70 -6.45
C GLY A 223 9.72 -2.36 -6.65
N LYS A 224 10.00 -1.35 -5.81
CA LYS A 224 9.47 0.00 -5.98
C LYS A 224 9.99 0.66 -7.26
N MET A 225 11.29 0.60 -7.54
CA MET A 225 11.87 1.16 -8.76
C MET A 225 11.26 0.51 -10.02
N LEU A 226 11.10 -0.81 -10.01
CA LEU A 226 10.47 -1.54 -11.09
C LEU A 226 8.99 -1.16 -11.24
N PHE A 227 8.24 -1.09 -10.13
CA PHE A 227 6.85 -0.66 -10.12
C PHE A 227 6.68 0.75 -10.70
N ASP A 228 7.52 1.70 -10.28
CA ASP A 228 7.46 3.08 -10.76
C ASP A 228 7.81 3.17 -12.27
N SER A 229 8.74 2.33 -12.76
CA SER A 229 9.09 2.29 -14.20
C SER A 229 8.07 1.60 -15.11
N THR A 230 7.14 0.82 -14.55
CA THR A 230 6.16 -0.01 -15.29
C THR A 230 4.71 0.44 -15.06
N ARG A 231 4.52 1.68 -14.62
CA ARG A 231 3.18 2.28 -14.44
C ARG A 231 2.41 2.32 -15.77
N GLU A 232 1.09 2.46 -15.68
CA GLU A 232 0.23 2.65 -16.85
C GLU A 232 0.72 3.81 -17.73
N GLY A 233 0.75 3.60 -19.04
CA GLY A 233 1.34 4.55 -19.99
C GLY A 233 2.87 4.51 -20.07
N CYS A 234 3.53 3.53 -19.45
CA CYS A 234 4.95 3.28 -19.68
C CYS A 234 5.23 2.89 -21.14
N ARG A 235 6.50 2.97 -21.53
CA ARG A 235 6.94 2.60 -22.87
C ARG A 235 6.81 1.10 -23.07
N GLU A 236 6.44 0.68 -24.27
CA GLU A 236 6.32 -0.74 -24.64
C GLU A 236 7.31 -1.12 -25.74
N ASP A 237 8.53 -0.58 -25.66
CA ASP A 237 9.64 -0.87 -26.59
C ASP A 237 10.61 -1.91 -25.99
N ASP A 238 11.48 -2.48 -26.82
CA ASP A 238 12.46 -3.49 -26.41
C ASP A 238 13.42 -2.93 -25.33
N ALA A 239 13.75 -1.64 -25.45
CA ALA A 239 14.55 -0.94 -24.46
C ALA A 239 13.90 -0.92 -23.07
N GLN A 240 12.57 -0.76 -22.99
CA GLN A 240 11.86 -0.88 -21.72
C GLN A 240 11.93 -2.30 -21.17
N VAL A 241 11.82 -3.33 -22.01
CA VAL A 241 11.94 -4.72 -21.56
C VAL A 241 13.34 -4.99 -20.98
N GLU A 242 14.39 -4.44 -21.61
CA GLU A 242 15.76 -4.53 -21.08
C GLU A 242 15.93 -3.78 -19.74
N ILE A 243 15.24 -2.66 -19.54
CA ILE A 243 15.19 -1.98 -18.23
C ILE A 243 14.55 -2.89 -17.18
N VAL A 244 13.45 -3.58 -17.50
CA VAL A 244 12.82 -4.52 -16.57
C VAL A 244 13.77 -5.67 -16.25
N LYS A 245 14.43 -6.28 -17.24
CA LYS A 245 15.42 -7.34 -17.02
C LYS A 245 16.54 -6.89 -16.09
N ALA A 246 17.06 -5.68 -16.26
CA ALA A 246 18.09 -5.15 -15.38
C ALA A 246 17.64 -5.09 -13.91
N HIS A 247 16.36 -4.74 -13.63
CA HIS A 247 15.81 -4.82 -12.28
C HIS A 247 15.74 -6.26 -11.76
N VAL A 248 15.32 -7.21 -12.61
CA VAL A 248 15.26 -8.63 -12.25
C VAL A 248 16.64 -9.18 -11.91
N ASP A 249 17.66 -8.84 -12.70
CA ASP A 249 19.03 -9.30 -12.47
C ASP A 249 19.65 -8.69 -11.22
N ALA A 250 19.39 -7.41 -10.95
CA ALA A 250 19.77 -6.78 -9.69
C ALA A 250 19.13 -7.48 -8.48
N MET A 251 17.83 -7.79 -8.54
CA MET A 251 17.14 -8.54 -7.49
C MET A 251 17.67 -9.97 -7.34
N ARG A 252 17.99 -10.66 -8.44
CA ARG A 252 18.63 -11.97 -8.40
C ARG A 252 19.99 -11.92 -7.71
N ALA A 253 20.79 -10.89 -7.96
CA ALA A 253 22.07 -10.72 -7.30
C ALA A 253 21.91 -10.56 -5.79
N VAL A 254 20.93 -9.75 -5.33
CA VAL A 254 20.61 -9.62 -3.90
C VAL A 254 20.27 -10.97 -3.26
N LEU A 255 19.44 -11.78 -3.91
CA LEU A 255 19.05 -13.09 -3.38
C LEU A 255 20.20 -14.09 -3.41
N ARG A 256 21.00 -14.10 -4.48
CA ARG A 256 22.13 -15.02 -4.64
C ARG A 256 23.20 -14.79 -3.57
N GLU A 257 23.55 -13.53 -3.35
CA GLU A 257 24.55 -13.14 -2.34
C GLU A 257 23.95 -13.03 -0.93
N LYS A 258 22.64 -13.32 -0.77
CA LYS A 258 21.89 -13.24 0.49
C LYS A 258 22.09 -11.91 1.23
N ILE A 259 22.00 -10.80 0.50
CA ILE A 259 22.21 -9.46 1.04
C ILE A 259 20.97 -9.06 1.86
N ALA A 260 21.00 -9.38 3.15
CA ALA A 260 19.96 -9.03 4.11
C ALA A 260 20.17 -7.63 4.68
N GLY A 261 19.11 -7.07 5.27
CA GLY A 261 19.13 -5.72 5.86
C GLY A 261 19.22 -4.62 4.80
N ASP A 262 19.83 -3.49 5.15
CA ASP A 262 20.03 -2.36 4.23
C ASP A 262 21.08 -2.64 3.13
N GLY A 263 21.83 -3.74 3.28
CA GLY A 263 22.91 -4.16 2.40
C GLY A 263 24.17 -3.30 2.46
N GLY A 264 24.24 -2.31 3.36
CA GLY A 264 25.40 -1.43 3.52
C GLY A 264 25.94 -0.84 2.20
N GLU A 265 27.26 -0.85 2.05
CA GLU A 265 27.93 -0.33 0.84
C GLU A 265 27.64 -1.18 -0.41
N VAL A 266 27.46 -2.49 -0.26
CA VAL A 266 27.13 -3.38 -1.39
C VAL A 266 25.74 -3.05 -1.95
N GLY A 267 24.77 -2.82 -1.07
CA GLY A 267 23.42 -2.41 -1.44
C GLY A 267 23.40 -1.06 -2.17
N LYS A 268 24.13 -0.07 -1.64
CA LYS A 268 24.29 1.24 -2.31
C LYS A 268 24.93 1.10 -3.69
N ALA A 269 25.98 0.29 -3.81
CA ALA A 269 26.65 0.02 -5.08
C ALA A 269 25.72 -0.65 -6.09
N LEU A 270 24.90 -1.63 -5.66
CA LEU A 270 23.91 -2.28 -6.53
C LEU A 270 22.83 -1.31 -7.03
N ILE A 271 22.33 -0.43 -6.15
CA ILE A 271 21.36 0.61 -6.54
C ILE A 271 21.98 1.58 -7.55
N ALA A 272 23.21 2.03 -7.31
CA ALA A 272 23.93 2.90 -8.23
C ALA A 272 24.16 2.22 -9.58
N ALA A 273 24.66 0.97 -9.58
CA ALA A 273 24.90 0.19 -10.78
C ALA A 273 23.62 -0.01 -11.62
N LEU A 274 22.48 -0.27 -10.97
CA LEU A 274 21.19 -0.38 -11.66
C LEU A 274 20.79 0.95 -12.31
N ARG A 275 20.90 2.07 -11.56
CA ARG A 275 20.58 3.40 -12.11
C ARG A 275 21.46 3.75 -13.30
N ASP A 276 22.75 3.49 -13.22
CA ASP A 276 23.70 3.72 -14.30
C ASP A 276 23.40 2.83 -15.50
N GLY A 277 23.04 1.57 -15.27
CA GLY A 277 22.61 0.64 -16.31
C GLY A 277 21.38 1.14 -17.05
N ILE A 278 20.35 1.60 -16.32
CA ILE A 278 19.13 2.18 -16.91
C ILE A 278 19.48 3.44 -17.71
N ALA A 279 20.27 4.36 -17.15
CA ALA A 279 20.67 5.58 -17.84
C ALA A 279 21.44 5.31 -19.14
N LYS A 280 22.32 4.29 -19.14
CA LYS A 280 23.04 3.84 -20.35
C LYS A 280 22.07 3.29 -21.40
N GLN A 281 21.09 2.47 -21.01
CA GLN A 281 20.08 1.94 -21.93
C GLN A 281 19.25 3.07 -22.55
N GLU A 282 18.86 4.07 -21.75
CA GLU A 282 18.12 5.22 -22.28
C GLU A 282 18.94 6.06 -23.27
N LYS A 283 20.25 6.21 -23.02
CA LYS A 283 21.17 6.90 -23.92
C LYS A 283 21.37 6.13 -25.22
N ALA A 284 21.60 4.82 -25.15
CA ALA A 284 21.74 3.94 -26.32
C ALA A 284 20.50 4.00 -27.22
N ARG A 285 19.31 3.97 -26.62
CA ARG A 285 18.04 4.14 -27.35
C ARG A 285 17.93 5.49 -28.05
N LYS A 286 18.27 6.59 -27.37
CA LYS A 286 18.23 7.94 -27.98
C LYS A 286 19.17 8.04 -29.17
N ALA A 287 20.35 7.42 -29.10
CA ALA A 287 21.29 7.34 -30.21
C ALA A 287 20.71 6.55 -31.39
N ALA A 288 20.15 5.35 -31.14
CA ALA A 288 19.52 4.53 -32.18
C ALA A 288 18.36 5.26 -32.91
N ILE A 289 17.52 6.00 -32.16
CA ILE A 289 16.44 6.80 -32.75
C ILE A 289 17.00 7.95 -33.60
N ALA A 290 18.08 8.60 -33.17
CA ALA A 290 18.71 9.69 -33.92
C ALA A 290 19.32 9.18 -35.23
N GLU A 291 19.96 8.02 -35.22
CA GLU A 291 20.52 7.35 -36.40
C GLU A 291 19.41 6.97 -37.40
N MET A 292 18.30 6.38 -36.92
CA MET A 292 17.14 6.07 -37.76
C MET A 292 16.53 7.31 -38.42
N LYS A 293 16.46 8.44 -37.70
CA LYS A 293 15.96 9.71 -38.26
C LYS A 293 16.91 10.32 -39.30
N GLN A 294 18.22 10.21 -39.09
CA GLN A 294 19.22 10.67 -40.07
C GLN A 294 19.16 9.83 -41.36
N GLN A 295 18.92 8.53 -41.25
CA GLN A 295 18.75 7.65 -42.41
C GLN A 295 17.43 7.89 -43.15
N ALA A 296 16.36 8.25 -42.44
CA ALA A 296 15.04 8.52 -43.04
C ALA A 296 14.90 9.94 -43.65
N GLY A 297 15.71 10.91 -43.22
CA GLY A 297 15.67 12.30 -43.70
C GLY A 297 16.66 12.63 -44.83
N GLY A 298 17.44 11.64 -45.29
CA GLY A 298 18.43 11.79 -46.37
C GLY A 298 17.98 11.24 -47.74
N GLY A 299 16.67 10.99 -47.92
CA GLY A 299 16.07 10.48 -49.16
C GLY A 299 15.21 11.52 -49.85
#